data_AF-A0A101EKX3-F1
#
_entry.id   AF-A0A101EKX3-F1
#
_cell.length_a   1.000
_cell.length_b   1.000
_cell.length_c   1.000
_cell.angle_alpha   90.00
_cell.angle_beta   90.00
_cell.angle_gamma   90.00
#
_symmetry.space_group_name_H-M   'P 1'
#
loop_
_entity.id
_entity.type
_entity.pdbx_description
1 polymer ?
#
loop_
_entity_poly.entity_id
_entity_poly.type
_entity_poly.pdbx_seq_one_letter_code
_entity_poly.pdbx_strand_id
1 'polypeptide(L)'
;MSRSEAEWVEVLELLPEDAGKVAVVGNMPPLAEVLRGRGYELYVFERNAKLWDKDTYSDALEYHLLPEMDAVIASATCLVNGTVNMLIDRAKKAKLFVLTGPTGQLLPEFLKGTRVTHLAAMKVVDFQKAILGLRLGSFRGF
;
A
#
# COMPACT_ATOMS: atom_id res chain seq x y z
N MET A 1 -27.30 5.79 1.83
CA MET A 1 -25.91 5.26 1.88
C MET A 1 -25.20 6.01 2.98
N SER A 2 -24.86 5.34 4.09
CA SER A 2 -24.12 5.99 5.16
C SER A 2 -22.79 6.49 4.59
N ARG A 3 -22.50 7.77 4.80
CA ARG A 3 -21.14 8.27 4.66
C ARG A 3 -20.34 7.50 5.71
N SER A 4 -19.34 6.72 5.30
CA SER A 4 -18.34 6.25 6.25
C SER A 4 -17.80 7.49 6.94
N GLU A 5 -17.90 7.57 8.26
CA GLU A 5 -17.29 8.62 9.10
C GLU A 5 -15.74 8.50 9.12
N ALA A 6 -15.16 7.89 8.08
CA ALA A 6 -13.74 7.69 7.95
C ALA A 6 -13.07 9.05 7.72
N GLU A 7 -12.16 9.39 8.62
CA GLU A 7 -11.30 10.55 8.49
C GLU A 7 -10.38 10.37 7.28
N TRP A 8 -10.31 11.40 6.43
CA TRP A 8 -9.38 11.42 5.32
C TRP A 8 -8.05 11.92 5.85
N VAL A 9 -7.07 11.02 5.96
CA VAL A 9 -5.72 11.34 6.43
C VAL A 9 -4.72 10.97 5.34
N GLU A 10 -3.73 11.82 5.15
CA GLU A 10 -2.61 11.55 4.24
C GLU A 10 -1.76 10.41 4.83
N VAL A 11 -1.50 9.37 4.03
CA VAL A 11 -0.71 8.19 4.47
C VAL A 11 0.65 8.58 5.04
N LEU A 12 1.23 9.64 4.49
CA LEU A 12 2.52 10.18 4.91
C LEU A 12 2.49 10.82 6.30
N GLU A 13 1.33 11.25 6.79
CA GLU A 13 1.15 11.82 8.13
C GLU A 13 0.91 10.73 9.19
N LEU A 14 0.60 9.50 8.76
CA LEU A 14 0.36 8.36 9.63
C LEU A 14 1.65 7.62 10.04
N LEU A 15 2.77 7.93 9.39
CA LEU A 15 4.04 7.28 9.70
C LEU A 15 4.52 7.67 11.10
N PRO A 16 4.84 6.70 11.98
CA PRO A 16 5.38 7.01 13.29
C PRO A 16 6.67 7.84 13.16
N GLU A 17 6.82 8.88 13.98
CA GLU A 17 8.06 9.68 14.04
C GLU A 17 9.27 8.81 14.42
N ASP A 18 9.03 7.71 15.15
CA ASP A 18 10.04 6.75 15.57
C ASP A 18 10.19 5.54 14.63
N ALA A 19 9.55 5.54 13.46
CA ALA A 19 9.69 4.46 12.49
C ALA A 19 11.09 4.51 11.84
N GLY A 20 11.93 3.52 12.15
CA GLY A 20 13.25 3.38 11.54
C GLY A 20 13.16 2.76 10.15
N LYS A 21 12.47 1.62 10.02
CA LYS A 21 12.40 0.82 8.78
C LYS A 21 11.00 0.80 8.20
N VAL A 22 10.89 1.19 6.93
CA VAL A 22 9.62 1.22 6.19
C VAL A 22 9.70 0.27 5.00
N ALA A 23 8.75 -0.67 4.91
CA ALA A 23 8.58 -1.50 3.73
C ALA A 23 7.50 -0.93 2.81
N VAL A 24 7.79 -0.92 1.52
CA VAL A 24 6.86 -0.61 0.44
C VAL A 24 6.73 -1.85 -0.44
N VAL A 25 5.56 -2.47 -0.46
CA VAL A 25 5.29 -3.67 -1.27
C VAL A 25 4.55 -3.28 -2.55
N GLY A 26 5.20 -3.47 -3.69
CA GLY A 26 4.85 -2.87 -4.98
C GLY A 26 5.59 -1.54 -5.19
N ASN A 27 6.32 -1.40 -6.29
CA ASN A 27 7.11 -0.20 -6.55
C ASN A 27 6.20 1.00 -6.87
N MET A 28 6.27 2.02 -6.00
CA MET A 28 5.52 3.27 -6.11
C MET A 28 6.51 4.44 -6.06
N PRO A 29 7.20 4.78 -7.18
CA PRO A 29 8.32 5.72 -7.16
C PRO A 29 8.02 7.08 -6.49
N PRO A 30 6.88 7.75 -6.74
CA PRO A 30 6.59 9.03 -6.08
C PRO A 30 6.51 8.91 -4.56
N LEU A 31 5.94 7.83 -4.04
CA LEU A 31 5.88 7.57 -2.60
C LEU A 31 7.28 7.25 -2.07
N ALA A 32 8.02 6.38 -2.75
CA ALA A 32 9.37 5.99 -2.33
C ALA A 32 10.33 7.19 -2.28
N GLU A 33 10.27 8.10 -3.24
CA GLU A 33 11.04 9.35 -3.26
C GLU A 33 10.74 10.23 -2.05
N VAL A 34 9.45 10.44 -1.72
CA VAL A 34 9.05 11.24 -0.56
C VAL A 34 9.51 10.60 0.75
N LEU A 35 9.39 9.28 0.90
CA LEU A 35 9.82 8.57 2.10
C LEU A 35 11.33 8.64 2.30
N ARG A 36 12.11 8.44 1.23
CA ARG A 36 13.57 8.62 1.26
C ARG A 36 13.95 10.06 1.60
N GLY A 37 13.26 11.04 1.01
CA GLY A 37 13.47 12.46 1.28
C GLY A 37 13.18 12.86 2.75
N ARG A 38 12.31 12.12 3.44
CA ARG A 38 12.03 12.28 4.87
C ARG A 38 13.01 11.53 5.79
N GLY A 39 13.96 10.77 5.24
CA GLY A 39 15.01 10.10 6.01
C GLY A 39 14.66 8.69 6.51
N TYR A 40 13.58 8.08 6.05
CA TYR A 40 13.23 6.70 6.41
C TYR A 40 14.16 5.68 5.76
N GLU A 41 14.51 4.61 6.47
CA GLU A 41 15.21 3.45 5.91
C GLU A 41 14.21 2.62 5.09
N LEU A 42 14.22 2.81 3.77
CA LEU A 42 13.19 2.28 2.88
C LEU A 42 13.59 0.97 2.20
N TYR A 43 12.71 -0.02 2.27
CA TYR A 43 12.80 -1.29 1.56
C TYR A 43 11.65 -1.41 0.57
N VAL A 44 11.93 -1.36 -0.73
CA VAL A 44 10.90 -1.47 -1.79
C VAL A 44 10.94 -2.87 -2.38
N PHE A 45 9.82 -3.60 -2.35
CA PHE A 45 9.68 -4.94 -2.92
C PHE A 45 8.85 -4.88 -4.18
N GLU A 46 9.27 -5.55 -5.26
CA GLU A 46 8.49 -5.61 -6.49
C GLU A 46 8.65 -6.97 -7.19
N ARG A 47 7.52 -7.53 -7.61
CA ARG A 47 7.45 -8.84 -8.28
C ARG A 47 7.48 -8.71 -9.80
N ASN A 48 6.92 -7.64 -10.35
CA ASN A 48 6.87 -7.40 -11.78
C ASN A 48 8.17 -6.74 -12.26
N ALA A 49 8.96 -7.50 -13.04
CA ALA A 49 10.23 -7.02 -13.58
C ALA A 49 10.14 -5.73 -14.40
N LYS A 50 8.97 -5.39 -14.96
CA LYS A 50 8.77 -4.13 -15.69
C LYS A 50 8.78 -2.89 -14.80
N LEU A 51 8.56 -3.07 -13.49
CA LEU A 51 8.51 -2.02 -12.49
C LEU A 51 9.73 -2.04 -11.56
N TRP A 52 10.74 -2.86 -11.86
CA TRP A 52 11.98 -2.88 -11.12
C TRP A 52 12.79 -1.60 -11.32
N ASP A 53 13.52 -1.23 -10.28
CA ASP A 53 14.59 -0.27 -10.31
C ASP A 53 15.83 -0.82 -9.58
N LYS A 54 16.90 -0.04 -9.52
CA LYS A 54 18.16 -0.44 -8.88
C LYS A 54 18.07 -0.67 -7.37
N ASP A 55 17.03 -0.15 -6.73
CA ASP A 55 16.82 -0.16 -5.28
C ASP A 55 15.65 -1.09 -4.87
N THR A 56 15.02 -1.77 -5.84
CA THR A 56 13.96 -2.77 -5.59
C THR A 56 14.53 -4.13 -5.21
N TYR A 57 13.94 -4.73 -4.18
CA TYR A 57 14.15 -6.11 -3.75
C TYR A 57 13.13 -7.04 -4.42
N SER A 58 13.51 -8.31 -4.59
CA SER A 58 12.56 -9.36 -4.97
C SER A 58 11.54 -9.61 -3.86
N ASP A 59 10.29 -9.92 -4.24
CA ASP A 59 9.22 -10.32 -3.34
C ASP A 59 9.58 -11.55 -2.47
N ALA A 60 10.49 -12.42 -2.94
CA ALA A 60 10.98 -13.55 -2.15
C ALA A 60 11.64 -13.13 -0.82
N LEU A 61 12.14 -11.90 -0.72
CA LEU A 61 12.75 -11.37 0.51
C LEU A 61 11.73 -10.81 1.50
N GLU A 62 10.47 -10.59 1.10
CA GLU A 62 9.39 -10.08 1.95
C GLU A 62 9.25 -10.93 3.22
N TYR A 63 9.26 -12.25 3.08
CA TYR A 63 9.07 -13.19 4.20
C TYR A 63 10.10 -13.00 5.31
N HIS A 64 11.33 -12.65 4.95
CA HIS A 64 12.45 -12.51 5.88
C HIS A 64 12.64 -11.10 6.41
N LEU A 65 12.32 -10.08 5.60
CA LEU A 65 12.59 -8.68 5.96
C LEU A 65 11.38 -7.99 6.63
N LEU A 66 10.15 -8.35 6.28
CA LEU A 66 8.94 -7.74 6.87
C LEU A 66 8.84 -7.83 8.41
N PRO A 67 9.32 -8.89 9.09
CA PRO A 67 9.31 -8.94 10.56
C PRO A 67 10.05 -7.80 11.25
N GLU A 68 11.01 -7.18 10.56
CA GLU A 68 11.88 -6.12 11.10
C GLU A 68 11.34 -4.70 10.83
N MET A 69 10.26 -4.58 10.06
CA MET A 69 9.71 -3.30 9.60
C MET A 69 8.82 -2.65 10.65
N ASP A 70 8.98 -1.35 10.84
CA ASP A 70 8.16 -0.53 11.75
C ASP A 70 6.87 -0.06 11.08
N ALA A 71 6.88 0.05 9.74
CA ALA A 71 5.70 0.35 8.93
C ALA A 71 5.71 -0.43 7.61
N VAL A 72 4.53 -0.81 7.13
CA VAL A 72 4.32 -1.47 5.84
C VAL A 72 3.29 -0.71 5.03
N ILE A 73 3.65 -0.30 3.82
CA ILE A 73 2.74 0.27 2.83
C ILE A 73 2.68 -0.71 1.65
N ALA A 74 1.60 -1.48 1.58
CA ALA A 74 1.44 -2.52 0.57
C ALA A 74 0.42 -2.11 -0.49
N SER A 75 0.78 -2.29 -1.75
CA SER A 75 -0.16 -2.19 -2.86
C SER A 75 -1.33 -3.15 -2.62
N ALA A 76 -2.55 -2.64 -2.75
CA ALA A 76 -3.78 -3.38 -2.57
C ALA A 76 -3.95 -4.50 -3.62
N THR A 77 -3.08 -4.59 -4.63
CA THR A 77 -3.00 -5.75 -5.52
C THR A 77 -2.64 -7.04 -4.78
N CYS A 78 -2.07 -6.96 -3.57
CA CYS A 78 -1.85 -8.14 -2.71
C CYS A 78 -3.15 -8.88 -2.35
N LEU A 79 -4.30 -8.20 -2.41
CA LEU A 79 -5.62 -8.81 -2.21
C LEU A 79 -5.98 -9.77 -3.35
N VAL A 80 -5.60 -9.45 -4.59
CA VAL A 80 -5.98 -10.23 -5.78
C VAL A 80 -4.96 -11.32 -6.13
N ASN A 81 -3.69 -11.15 -5.75
CA ASN A 81 -2.65 -12.15 -6.00
C ASN A 81 -2.43 -13.11 -4.82
N GLY A 82 -3.17 -12.95 -3.72
CA GLY A 82 -3.18 -13.83 -2.56
C GLY A 82 -2.03 -13.64 -1.56
N THR A 83 -1.16 -12.64 -1.72
CA THR A 83 -0.03 -12.44 -0.80
C THR A 83 -0.41 -11.72 0.49
N VAL A 84 -1.59 -11.08 0.57
CA VAL A 84 -2.01 -10.26 1.72
C VAL A 84 -1.90 -10.98 3.07
N ASN A 85 -2.27 -12.27 3.14
CA ASN A 85 -2.21 -13.04 4.39
C ASN A 85 -0.76 -13.24 4.88
N MET A 86 0.16 -13.51 3.95
CA MET A 86 1.59 -13.63 4.26
C MET A 86 2.13 -12.27 4.73
N LEU A 87 1.82 -11.19 4.02
CA LEU A 87 2.27 -9.84 4.41
C LEU A 87 1.81 -9.48 5.83
N ILE A 88 0.54 -9.74 6.16
CA ILE A 88 -0.05 -9.49 7.48
C ILE A 88 0.61 -10.38 8.56
N ASP A 89 0.85 -11.66 8.28
CA ASP A 89 1.52 -12.57 9.23
C ASP A 89 2.95 -12.12 9.52
N ARG A 90 3.68 -11.68 8.49
CA ARG A 90 5.10 -11.34 8.59
C ARG A 90 5.36 -9.93 9.12
N ALA A 91 4.43 -9.00 8.98
CA ALA A 91 4.52 -7.63 9.51
C ALA A 91 4.29 -7.56 11.04
N LYS A 92 5.06 -8.34 11.81
CA LYS A 92 4.83 -8.54 13.26
C LYS A 92 5.17 -7.32 14.11
N LYS A 93 6.21 -6.57 13.74
CA LYS A 93 6.67 -5.36 14.43
C LYS A 93 5.94 -4.11 13.96
N ALA A 94 5.34 -4.15 12.76
CA ALA A 94 4.77 -2.98 12.13
C ALA A 94 3.65 -2.35 12.96
N LYS A 95 3.82 -1.09 13.34
CA LYS A 95 2.79 -0.28 14.01
C LYS A 95 1.76 0.28 13.02
N LEU A 96 2.19 0.44 11.77
CA LEU A 96 1.37 0.91 10.67
C LEU A 96 1.39 -0.13 9.56
N PHE A 97 0.20 -0.55 9.11
CA PHE A 97 0.04 -1.37 7.91
C PHE A 97 -1.06 -0.74 7.04
N VAL A 98 -0.69 -0.28 5.85
CA VAL A 98 -1.59 0.39 4.90
C VAL A 98 -1.74 -0.45 3.65
N LEU A 99 -2.98 -0.70 3.24
CA LEU A 99 -3.26 -1.17 1.88
C LEU A 99 -3.57 0.04 1.00
N THR A 100 -2.81 0.23 -0.06
CA THR A 100 -2.92 1.41 -0.93
C THR A 100 -3.24 1.06 -2.38
N GLY A 101 -4.10 1.87 -3.01
CA GLY A 101 -4.45 1.77 -4.42
C GLY A 101 -5.90 1.36 -4.66
N PRO A 102 -6.38 1.47 -5.92
CA PRO A 102 -7.81 1.31 -6.25
C PRO A 102 -8.41 -0.05 -5.86
N THR A 103 -7.60 -1.12 -5.86
CA THR A 103 -8.04 -2.47 -5.46
C THR A 103 -8.52 -2.52 -4.00
N GLY A 104 -8.09 -1.58 -3.15
CA GLY A 104 -8.42 -1.50 -1.73
C GLY A 104 -9.80 -0.89 -1.41
N GLN A 105 -10.73 -0.87 -2.37
CA GLN A 105 -12.09 -0.32 -2.20
C GLN A 105 -13.05 -1.21 -1.36
N LEU A 106 -12.52 -2.17 -0.60
CA LEU A 106 -13.33 -3.01 0.31
C LEU A 106 -13.76 -2.25 1.57
N LEU A 107 -14.80 -2.73 2.24
CA LEU A 107 -15.23 -2.18 3.52
C LEU A 107 -14.19 -2.50 4.62
N PRO A 108 -13.80 -1.53 5.48
CA PRO A 108 -12.83 -1.75 6.55
C PRO A 108 -13.23 -2.86 7.53
N GLU A 109 -14.54 -3.09 7.71
CA GLU A 109 -15.06 -4.15 8.59
C GLU A 109 -14.59 -5.56 8.21
N PHE A 110 -14.25 -5.80 6.95
CA PHE A 110 -13.71 -7.09 6.50
C PHE A 110 -12.25 -7.32 6.92
N LEU A 111 -11.57 -6.26 7.40
CA LEU A 111 -10.19 -6.33 7.89
C LEU A 111 -10.10 -6.22 9.42
N LYS A 112 -11.24 -6.15 10.12
CA LYS A 112 -11.26 -6.14 11.59
C LYS A 112 -10.60 -7.39 12.15
N GLY A 113 -9.75 -7.20 13.14
CA GLY A 113 -8.96 -8.28 13.76
C GLY A 113 -7.69 -8.65 12.99
N THR A 114 -7.44 -8.06 11.83
CA THR A 114 -6.15 -8.18 11.12
C THR A 114 -5.16 -7.09 11.58
N ARG A 115 -3.93 -7.12 11.07
CA ARG A 115 -2.95 -6.03 11.29
C ARG A 115 -3.16 -4.80 10.42
N VAL A 116 -4.07 -4.84 9.44
CA VAL A 116 -4.30 -3.70 8.57
C VAL A 116 -4.89 -2.56 9.41
N THR A 117 -4.18 -1.44 9.42
CA THR A 117 -4.57 -0.24 10.17
C THR A 117 -5.37 0.74 9.32
N HIS A 118 -5.03 0.86 8.03
CA HIS A 118 -5.62 1.86 7.14
C HIS A 118 -5.82 1.33 5.71
N LEU A 119 -6.83 1.88 5.05
CA LEU A 119 -7.11 1.71 3.62
C LEU A 119 -6.91 3.06 2.92
N ALA A 120 -5.94 3.14 2.02
CA ALA A 120 -5.70 4.29 1.16
C ALA A 120 -6.22 3.98 -0.25
N ALA A 121 -7.53 4.12 -0.43
CA ALA A 121 -8.22 3.85 -1.69
C ALA A 121 -8.82 5.14 -2.28
N MET A 122 -9.36 5.04 -3.49
CA MET A 122 -10.09 6.12 -4.14
C MET A 122 -11.58 5.81 -4.22
N LYS A 123 -12.41 6.84 -4.34
CA LYS A 123 -13.83 6.70 -4.66
C LYS A 123 -14.11 7.32 -6.02
N VAL A 124 -14.74 6.56 -6.91
CA VAL A 124 -15.21 7.09 -8.19
C VAL A 124 -16.31 8.11 -7.94
N VAL A 125 -16.07 9.36 -8.36
CA VAL A 125 -17.03 10.47 -8.24
C VAL A 125 -17.79 10.75 -9.53
N ASP A 126 -17.19 10.44 -10.68
CA ASP A 126 -17.82 10.51 -12.00
C ASP A 126 -17.71 9.13 -12.68
N PHE A 127 -18.83 8.41 -12.66
CA PHE A 127 -18.90 7.05 -13.16
C PHE A 127 -18.70 6.95 -14.68
N GLN A 128 -19.23 7.92 -15.45
CA GLN A 128 -19.17 7.88 -16.91
C GLN A 128 -17.73 8.13 -17.38
N LYS A 129 -17.06 9.12 -16.79
CA LYS A 129 -15.66 9.40 -17.06
C LYS A 129 -14.77 8.23 -16.64
N ALA A 130 -14.99 7.67 -15.46
CA ALA A 130 -14.21 6.52 -14.97
C ALA A 130 -14.34 5.30 -15.89
N ILE A 131 -15.55 4.94 -16.33
CA ILE A 131 -15.76 3.84 -17.27
C ILE A 131 -15.04 4.08 -18.59
N LEU A 132 -15.11 5.30 -19.12
CA LEU A 132 -14.42 5.64 -20.36
C LEU A 132 -12.90 5.49 -20.19
N GLY A 133 -12.34 6.01 -19.10
CA GLY A 133 -10.91 5.87 -18.76
C GLY A 133 -10.47 4.40 -18.67
N LEU A 134 -11.25 3.57 -17.97
CA LEU A 134 -10.99 2.13 -17.87
C LEU A 134 -11.02 1.42 -19.22
N ARG A 135 -12.04 1.69 -20.07
CA ARG A 135 -12.14 1.09 -21.41
C ARG A 135 -11.00 1.48 -22.33
N LEU A 136 -10.45 2.68 -22.16
CA LEU A 136 -9.29 3.17 -22.89
C LEU A 136 -7.95 2.69 -22.31
N GLY A 137 -7.95 1.95 -21.19
CA GLY A 137 -6.72 1.52 -20.50
C GLY A 137 -5.94 2.67 -19.86
N SER A 138 -6.59 3.79 -19.56
CA SER A 138 -5.95 4.98 -18.99
C SER A 138 -6.09 5.02 -17.47
N PHE A 139 -5.00 4.67 -16.76
CA PHE A 139 -4.97 4.72 -15.29
C PHE A 139 -5.21 6.14 -14.74
N ARG A 140 -4.66 7.17 -15.38
CA ARG A 140 -4.86 8.58 -14.95
C ARG A 140 -6.21 9.16 -15.39
N GLY A 141 -6.86 8.53 -16.37
CA GLY A 141 -8.19 8.94 -16.84
C GLY A 141 -9.34 8.29 -16.06
N PHE A 142 -9.02 7.31 -15.22
CA PHE A 142 -9.92 6.58 -14.34
C PHE A 142 -9.98 7.23 -12.95
#